data_AF-A0A2V5NLQ3-F1
#
_entry.id   AF-A0A2V5NLQ3-F1
#
_cell.length_a   1.000
_cell.length_b   1.000
_cell.length_c   1.000
_cell.angle_alpha   90.00
_cell.angle_beta   90.00
_cell.angle_gamma   90.00
#
_symmetry.space_group_name_H-M   'P 1'
#
loop_
_entity.id
_entity.type
_entity.pdbx_description
1 polymer ?
#
loop_
_entity_poly.entity_id
_entity_poly.type
_entity_poly.pdbx_seq_one_letter_code
_entity_poly.pdbx_strand_id
1 'polypeptide(L)'
;MATLAVRKALEADIPNLLPLMRELAKFEKYAEDFAVTEAVLREQGFRRSPPDFHCLVAEEGSELVGFLVYYFVQSLIGRGRT
;
A
#
# COMPACT_ATOMS: atom_id res chain seq x y z
N MET A 1 20.22 -13.05 -13.29
CA MET A 1 19.05 -13.26 -12.41
C MET A 1 18.68 -11.90 -11.86
N ALA A 2 17.46 -11.43 -12.10
CA ALA A 2 16.99 -10.21 -11.46
C ALA A 2 16.80 -10.50 -9.95
N THR A 3 17.24 -9.59 -9.10
CA THR A 3 17.09 -9.72 -7.66
C THR A 3 15.79 -9.03 -7.26
N LEU A 4 14.85 -9.81 -6.73
CA LEU A 4 13.62 -9.29 -6.14
C LEU A 4 13.93 -8.70 -4.76
N ALA A 5 13.58 -7.42 -4.55
CA ALA A 5 13.74 -6.75 -3.28
C ALA A 5 12.39 -6.24 -2.78
N VAL A 6 12.09 -6.45 -1.50
CA VAL A 6 10.91 -5.88 -0.85
C VAL A 6 11.33 -4.73 0.04
N ARG A 7 10.73 -3.56 -0.16
CA ARG A 7 11.02 -2.34 0.61
C ARG A 7 9.76 -1.57 0.93
N LYS A 8 9.87 -0.59 1.84
CA LYS A 8 8.79 0.39 2.05
C LYS A 8 8.58 1.20 0.79
N ALA A 9 7.31 1.46 0.46
CA ALA A 9 6.94 2.37 -0.60
C ALA A 9 7.46 3.77 -0.28
N LEU A 10 7.88 4.48 -1.32
CA LEU A 10 8.23 5.90 -1.30
C LEU A 10 7.17 6.69 -2.05
N GLU A 11 7.08 8.00 -1.78
CA GLU A 11 6.12 8.87 -2.47
C GLU A 11 6.33 8.87 -4.00
N ALA A 12 7.56 8.59 -4.45
CA ALA A 12 7.91 8.47 -5.86
C ALA A 12 7.36 7.19 -6.53
N ASP A 13 7.01 6.15 -5.76
CA ASP A 13 6.50 4.89 -6.28
C ASP A 13 5.00 4.97 -6.65
N ILE A 14 4.29 5.99 -6.16
CA ILE A 14 2.83 6.13 -6.30
C ILE A 14 2.34 6.04 -7.75
N PRO A 15 2.99 6.67 -8.75
CA PRO A 15 2.55 6.56 -10.15
C PRO A 15 2.62 5.12 -10.68
N ASN A 16 3.55 4.31 -10.20
CA ASN A 16 3.71 2.90 -10.59
C ASN A 16 2.86 1.96 -9.73
N LEU A 17 2.55 2.36 -8.49
CA LEU A 17 1.69 1.63 -7.57
C LEU A 17 0.22 1.68 -7.95
N LEU A 18 -0.28 2.84 -8.39
CA LEU A 18 -1.71 3.05 -8.67
C LEU A 18 -2.24 2.13 -9.80
N PRO A 19 -1.52 1.89 -10.90
CA PRO A 19 -1.88 0.87 -11.89
C PRO A 19 -2.03 -0.52 -11.29
N LEU A 20 -1.07 -0.98 -10.47
CA LEU A 20 -1.12 -2.29 -9.82
C LEU A 20 -2.34 -2.42 -8.91
N MET A 21 -2.65 -1.38 -8.14
CA MET A 21 -3.85 -1.33 -7.29
C MET A 21 -5.14 -1.43 -8.11
N ARG A 22 -5.19 -0.75 -9.27
CA ARG A 22 -6.34 -0.81 -10.17
C ARG A 22 -6.49 -2.17 -10.83
N GLU A 23 -5.39 -2.82 -11.21
CA GLU A 23 -5.41 -4.19 -11.74
C GLU A 23 -5.93 -5.18 -10.70
N LEU A 24 -5.50 -5.05 -9.44
CA LEU A 24 -6.04 -5.84 -8.34
C LEU A 24 -7.55 -5.58 -8.16
N ALA A 25 -8.00 -4.33 -8.21
CA ALA A 25 -9.42 -3.99 -8.15
C ALA A 25 -10.26 -4.58 -9.29
N LYS A 26 -9.69 -4.64 -10.49
CA LYS A 26 -10.30 -5.30 -11.64
C LYS A 26 -10.38 -6.81 -11.45
N PHE A 27 -9.34 -7.42 -10.91
CA PHE A 27 -9.30 -8.86 -10.62
C PHE A 27 -10.35 -9.27 -9.59
N GLU A 28 -10.49 -8.47 -8.52
CA GLU A 28 -11.46 -8.70 -7.44
C GLU A 28 -12.87 -8.14 -7.74
N LYS A 29 -13.09 -7.60 -8.96
CA LYS A 29 -14.38 -7.10 -9.45
C LYS A 29 -14.97 -5.91 -8.67
N TYR A 30 -14.12 -5.04 -8.11
CA TYR A 30 -14.53 -3.77 -7.49
C TYR A 30 -13.93 -2.53 -8.18
N ALA A 31 -13.48 -2.66 -9.43
CA ALA A 31 -12.85 -1.57 -10.17
C ALA A 31 -13.74 -0.31 -10.31
N GLU A 32 -15.07 -0.46 -10.32
CA GLU A 32 -16.01 0.67 -10.39
C GLU A 32 -16.08 1.45 -9.06
N ASP A 33 -15.86 0.77 -7.93
CA ASP A 33 -15.77 1.36 -6.59
C ASP A 33 -14.34 1.83 -6.24
N PHE A 34 -13.39 1.69 -7.15
CA PHE A 34 -12.00 2.09 -6.93
C PHE A 34 -11.84 3.62 -6.99
N ALA A 35 -11.98 4.27 -5.83
CA ALA A 35 -11.91 5.72 -5.68
C ALA A 35 -10.52 6.25 -5.26
N VAL A 36 -9.50 5.38 -5.18
CA VAL A 36 -8.15 5.78 -4.75
C VAL A 36 -7.46 6.62 -5.84
N THR A 37 -6.92 7.77 -5.46
CA THR A 37 -6.16 8.68 -6.33
C THR A 37 -4.74 8.87 -5.82
N GLU A 38 -3.82 9.33 -6.67
CA GLU A 38 -2.46 9.66 -6.23
C GLU A 38 -2.43 10.67 -5.07
N ALA A 39 -3.32 11.68 -5.11
CA ALA A 39 -3.43 12.68 -4.06
C ALA A 39 -3.80 12.05 -2.72
N VAL A 40 -4.75 11.10 -2.72
CA VAL A 40 -5.16 10.35 -1.53
C VAL A 40 -4.01 9.52 -0.99
N LEU A 41 -3.28 8.81 -1.86
CA LEU A 41 -2.13 7.99 -1.46
C LEU A 41 -1.00 8.83 -0.84
N ARG A 42 -0.68 9.99 -1.44
CA ARG A 42 0.31 10.94 -0.92
C ARG A 42 -0.09 11.47 0.45
N GLU A 43 -1.34 11.91 0.56
CA GLU A 43 -1.83 12.55 1.78
C GLU A 43 -1.92 11.57 2.95
N GLN A 44 -2.62 10.44 2.77
CA GLN A 44 -2.89 9.48 3.84
C GLN A 44 -1.69 8.57 4.15
N GLY A 45 -0.85 8.25 3.16
CA GLY A 45 0.28 7.34 3.32
C GLY A 45 1.60 8.01 3.71
N PHE A 46 1.82 9.28 3.34
CA PHE A 46 3.14 9.92 3.46
C PHE A 46 3.13 11.27 4.20
N ARG A 47 2.04 12.05 4.09
CA ARG A 47 2.00 13.42 4.66
C ARG A 47 1.39 13.51 6.06
N ARG A 48 0.66 12.48 6.50
CA ARG A 48 0.14 12.40 7.87
C ARG A 48 1.11 11.74 8.84
N SER A 49 1.01 12.14 10.10
CA SER A 49 1.77 11.56 11.21
C SER A 49 0.85 11.29 12.41
N PRO A 50 0.51 10.02 12.71
CA PRO A 50 0.89 8.80 11.99
C PRO A 50 0.18 8.67 10.63
N PRO A 51 0.77 7.96 9.65
CA PRO A 51 0.08 7.66 8.39
C PRO A 51 -1.10 6.71 8.63
N ASP A 52 -2.18 6.88 7.86
CA ASP A 52 -3.39 6.05 7.97
C ASP A 52 -3.13 4.61 7.48
N PHE A 53 -2.19 4.44 6.56
CA PHE A 53 -1.74 3.14 6.07
C PHE A 53 -0.25 3.13 5.75
N HIS A 54 0.32 1.93 5.71
CA HIS A 54 1.66 1.65 5.25
C HIS A 54 1.62 0.79 4.00
N CYS A 55 2.61 0.95 3.14
CA CYS A 55 2.74 0.16 1.93
C CYS A 55 4.15 -0.42 1.79
N LEU A 56 4.23 -1.70 1.43
CA LEU A 56 5.44 -2.36 0.97
C LEU A 56 5.31 -2.60 -0.53
N VAL A 57 6.41 -2.45 -1.24
CA VAL A 57 6.51 -2.72 -2.68
C VAL A 57 7.56 -3.78 -2.94
N ALA A 58 7.27 -4.65 -3.90
CA ALA A 58 8.22 -5.61 -4.44
C ALA A 58 8.78 -5.02 -5.75
N GLU A 59 10.09 -4.82 -5.79
CA GLU A 59 10.81 -4.26 -6.93
C GLU A 59 11.70 -5.34 -7.55
N GLU A 60 11.56 -5.54 -8.86
CA GLU A 60 12.44 -6.37 -9.65
C GLU A 60 13.17 -5.47 -10.67
N GLY A 61 14.45 -5.21 -10.43
CA GLY A 61 15.27 -4.33 -11.28
C GLY A 61 14.89 -2.85 -11.16
N SER A 62 13.94 -2.37 -11.96
CA SER A 62 13.42 -1.00 -11.92
C SER A 62 11.90 -0.95 -12.04
N GLU A 63 11.25 -2.12 -11.95
CA GLU A 63 9.81 -2.27 -12.09
C GLU A 63 9.22 -2.74 -10.76
N LEU A 64 8.08 -2.13 -10.40
CA LEU A 64 7.30 -2.61 -9.27
C LEU A 64 6.43 -3.77 -9.76
N VAL A 65 6.69 -4.96 -9.23
CA VAL A 65 6.00 -6.20 -9.62
C VAL A 65 4.89 -6.59 -8.63
N GLY A 66 4.80 -5.88 -7.51
CA GLY A 66 3.77 -6.15 -6.51
C GLY A 66 3.77 -5.14 -5.38
N PHE A 67 2.70 -5.17 -4.60
CA PHE A 67 2.53 -4.30 -3.44
C PHE A 67 1.73 -4.98 -2.34
N LEU A 68 1.86 -4.45 -1.12
CA LEU A 68 1.08 -4.84 0.03
C LEU A 68 0.73 -3.58 0.83
N VAL A 69 -0.55 -3.41 1.16
CA VAL A 69 -1.03 -2.32 2.03
C VAL A 69 -1.44 -2.91 3.37
N TYR A 70 -1.02 -2.28 4.46
CA TYR A 70 -1.39 -2.68 5.82
C TYR A 70 -1.53 -1.45 6.71
N TYR A 71 -2.33 -1.59 7.77
CA TYR A 71 -2.49 -0.57 8.80
C TYR A 71 -2.65 -1.26 10.16
N PHE A 72 -2.36 -0.52 11.23
CA PHE A 72 -2.46 -1.06 12.58
C PHE A 72 -3.83 -0.77 13.16
N VAL A 73 -4.57 -1.81 13.51
CA VAL A 73 -5.82 -1.68 14.29
C VAL A 73 -5.48 -1.88 15.76
N GLN A 74 -5.83 -0.90 16.58
CA GLN A 74 -5.70 -1.01 18.04
C GLN A 74 -6.67 -2.10 18.53
N SER A 75 -6.14 -3.16 19.15
CA SER A 75 -6.96 -4.20 19.76
C SER A 75 -7.55 -3.69 21.08
N LEU A 76 -8.88 -3.73 21.21
CA LEU A 76 -9.60 -3.35 22.43
C LEU A 76 -9.62 -4.45 23.50
N ILE A 77 -8.98 -5.59 23.28
CA ILE A 77 -8.88 -6.64 24.29
C ILE A 77 -7.78 -6.24 25.27
N GLY A 78 -8.18 -5.55 26.34
CA GLY A 78 -7.32 -5.20 27.45
C GLY A 78 -6.67 -6.46 28.04
N ARG A 79 -5.35 -6.41 28.25
CA ARG A 79 -4.65 -7.32 29.15
C ARG A 79 -5.29 -7.20 30.54
N GLY A 80 -6.13 -8.18 30.88
CA GLY A 80 -6.72 -8.33 32.20
C GLY A 80 -6.88 -9.79 32.54
N ARG A 81 -5.78 -10.41 33.01
CA ARG A 81 -5.77 -11.48 34.03
C ARG A 81 -4.33 -11.96 34.28
N THR A 82 -3.69 -11.33 35.26
CA THR A 82 -2.87 -12.05 36.25
C THR A 82 -3.73 -13.01 37.03
#